data_AF-A0A1R3LZ28-F1
#
_entry.id   AF-A0A1R3LZ28-F1
#
_cell.length_a   1.000
_cell.length_b   1.000
_cell.length_c   1.000
_cell.angle_alpha   90.00
_cell.angle_beta   90.00
_cell.angle_gamma   90.00
#
_symmetry.space_group_name_H-M   'P 1'
#
loop_
_entity.id
_entity.type
_entity.pdbx_description
1 polymer ?
#
loop_
_entity_poly.entity_id
_entity_poly.type
_entity_poly.pdbx_seq_one_letter_code
_entity_poly.pdbx_strand_id
1 'polypeptide(L)'
;MWRLKIGEGRGPWMQTVSDFHGRQVWEYDPDAGTEEERSKVEQLRREFTENRFRRRESQDLLMRMQLTGQKHLHADDMGAATKIEDGDEVTEERLRESLRRALGWMSALQAEDGHWPGDFSGIMYIMPFWIFALHITGSIDVVLSKEHRREICRHIYNHQNEDGGWGFNILDESAMFSTCLNYTALRLLGEVQQEENDGLAKGRAWILSHGTATAAPQWAKILLSVIGVYDWRGNNPVVPELWLVPRFLPIHPGRFWCFTRITYMSIAFLYGKKFIGPITPTILELREELYSLPYVQIDWSKARNSCAKVRHHPSLTFNHYHYSINI
;
A
#
# COMPACT_ATOMS: atom_id res chain seq x y z
N MET A 1 -17.59 -0.68 15.00
CA MET A 1 -17.07 -0.06 13.76
C MET A 1 -15.66 0.51 13.97
N TRP A 2 -14.96 0.88 12.89
CA TRP A 2 -13.69 1.61 12.99
C TRP A 2 -13.93 3.06 13.43
N ARG A 3 -13.14 3.54 14.39
CA ARG A 3 -13.16 4.93 14.88
C ARG A 3 -11.81 5.59 14.68
N LEU A 4 -11.83 6.83 14.23
CA LEU A 4 -10.63 7.65 14.11
C LEU A 4 -10.30 8.26 15.47
N LYS A 5 -9.10 8.00 15.98
CA LYS A 5 -8.54 8.59 17.19
C LYS A 5 -7.57 9.68 16.80
N ILE A 6 -7.69 10.84 17.43
CA ILE A 6 -6.92 12.05 17.13
C ILE A 6 -6.13 12.44 18.38
N GLY A 7 -4.82 12.68 18.24
CA GLY A 7 -4.01 13.19 19.35
C GLY A 7 -3.93 12.27 20.57
N GLU A 8 -4.39 11.02 20.45
CA GLU A 8 -4.36 10.03 21.53
C GLU A 8 -3.21 9.04 21.33
N GLY A 9 -2.55 8.67 22.43
CA GLY A 9 -1.57 7.60 22.46
C GLY A 9 -1.54 6.93 23.83
N ARG A 10 -1.59 5.60 23.84
CA ARG A 10 -1.45 4.79 25.05
C ARG A 10 -0.33 3.78 24.89
N GLY A 11 0.47 3.62 25.94
CA GLY A 11 1.40 2.51 26.08
C GLY A 11 2.87 2.91 26.12
N PRO A 12 3.72 2.05 26.69
CA PRO A 12 5.12 2.37 26.98
C PRO A 12 5.98 2.59 25.73
N TRP A 13 5.52 2.12 24.57
CA TRP A 13 6.24 2.18 23.29
C TRP A 13 5.77 3.30 22.36
N MET A 14 4.71 4.02 22.73
CA MET A 14 4.23 5.19 21.98
C MET A 14 4.72 6.44 22.69
N GLN A 15 5.91 6.93 22.29
CA GLN A 15 6.47 8.20 22.75
C GLN A 15 6.53 9.17 21.57
N THR A 16 6.15 10.42 21.80
CA THR A 16 6.23 11.47 20.79
C THR A 16 6.85 12.73 21.40
N VAL A 17 7.52 13.53 20.56
CA VAL A 17 8.08 14.83 20.97
C VAL A 17 7.03 15.96 20.91
N SER A 18 5.84 15.65 20.39
CA SER A 18 4.76 16.60 20.12
C SER A 18 3.51 16.29 20.91
N ASP A 19 3.60 15.49 21.98
CA ASP A 19 2.45 15.06 22.79
C ASP A 19 1.26 14.56 21.94
N PHE A 20 1.58 13.75 20.93
CA PHE A 20 0.67 13.15 19.96
C PHE A 20 -0.08 14.12 19.03
N HIS A 21 0.12 15.44 19.13
CA HIS A 21 -0.44 16.40 18.18
C HIS A 21 -0.12 16.02 16.73
N GLY A 22 -1.15 16.04 15.87
CA GLY A 22 -1.08 15.66 14.47
C GLY A 22 -1.08 14.14 14.21
N ARG A 23 -1.27 13.32 15.25
CA ARG A 23 -1.37 11.86 15.10
C ARG A 23 -2.82 11.45 14.92
N GLN A 24 -3.02 10.52 14.00
CA GLN A 24 -4.28 9.84 13.78
C GLN A 24 -4.07 8.33 13.79
N VAL A 25 -4.99 7.59 14.42
CA VAL A 25 -4.99 6.13 14.47
C VAL A 25 -6.41 5.61 14.26
N TRP A 26 -6.55 4.55 13.47
CA TRP A 26 -7.82 3.84 13.35
C TRP A 26 -7.88 2.71 14.37
N GLU A 27 -8.90 2.71 15.21
CA GLU A 27 -9.16 1.64 16.18
C GLU A 27 -10.51 0.98 15.89
N TYR A 28 -10.55 -0.35 15.98
CA TYR A 28 -11.81 -1.07 15.85
C TYR A 28 -12.46 -1.22 17.23
N ASP A 29 -13.70 -0.76 17.34
CA ASP A 29 -14.53 -0.93 18.54
C ASP A 29 -15.84 -1.64 18.12
N PRO A 30 -16.13 -2.86 18.59
CA PRO A 30 -17.34 -3.59 18.21
C PRO A 30 -18.63 -2.89 18.67
N ASP A 31 -18.56 -2.10 19.74
CA ASP A 31 -19.70 -1.42 20.37
C ASP A 31 -19.86 0.03 19.91
N ALA A 32 -18.88 0.57 19.19
CA ALA A 32 -18.96 1.91 18.62
C ALA A 32 -20.08 2.08 17.59
N GLY A 33 -20.78 3.22 17.71
CA GLY A 33 -21.73 3.75 16.74
C GLY A 33 -23.13 3.15 16.80
N THR A 34 -24.10 3.93 16.35
CA THR A 34 -25.51 3.56 16.16
C THR A 34 -25.66 2.52 15.06
N GLU A 35 -26.83 1.86 15.01
CA GLU A 35 -27.13 0.90 13.95
C GLU A 35 -27.13 1.58 12.57
N GLU A 36 -27.62 2.82 12.51
CA GLU A 36 -27.61 3.65 11.32
C GLU A 36 -26.19 3.96 10.84
N GLU A 37 -25.29 4.38 11.74
CA GLU A 37 -23.88 4.62 11.41
C GLU A 37 -23.20 3.34 10.90
N ARG A 38 -23.40 2.20 11.58
CA ARG A 38 -22.80 0.92 11.18
C ARG A 38 -23.32 0.47 9.81
N SER A 39 -24.62 0.58 9.58
CA SER A 39 -25.24 0.32 8.28
C SER A 39 -24.67 1.22 7.19
N LYS A 40 -24.45 2.51 7.50
CA LYS A 40 -23.82 3.45 6.57
C LYS A 40 -22.39 3.05 6.22
N VAL A 41 -21.59 2.59 7.19
CA VAL A 41 -20.23 2.07 6.92
C VAL A 41 -20.26 0.88 5.98
N GLU A 42 -21.17 -0.08 6.20
CA GLU A 42 -21.30 -1.25 5.32
C GLU A 42 -21.82 -0.87 3.92
N GLN A 43 -22.69 0.13 3.82
CA GLN A 43 -23.09 0.71 2.53
C GLN A 43 -21.87 1.29 1.79
N LEU A 44 -21.09 2.18 2.43
CA LEU A 44 -19.90 2.80 1.82
C LEU A 44 -18.88 1.76 1.34
N ARG A 45 -18.68 0.71 2.15
CA ARG A 45 -17.83 -0.44 1.82
C ARG A 45 -18.28 -1.17 0.56
N ARG A 46 -19.57 -1.45 0.45
CA ARG A 46 -20.16 -2.12 -0.71
C ARG A 46 -20.07 -1.23 -1.96
N GLU A 47 -20.45 0.04 -1.84
CA GLU A 47 -20.38 1.02 -2.92
C GLU A 47 -18.95 1.20 -3.45
N PHE A 48 -17.95 1.26 -2.57
CA PHE A 48 -16.54 1.30 -2.98
C PHE A 48 -16.15 0.05 -3.77
N THR A 49 -16.56 -1.13 -3.30
CA THR A 49 -16.28 -2.40 -3.97
C THR A 49 -16.95 -2.47 -5.35
N GLU A 50 -18.20 -2.05 -5.47
CA GLU A 50 -18.95 -2.01 -6.72
C GLU A 50 -18.35 -1.01 -7.74
N ASN A 51 -17.80 0.11 -7.25
CA ASN A 51 -17.24 1.16 -8.07
C ASN A 51 -15.72 1.11 -8.22
N ARG A 52 -15.05 0.08 -7.69
CA ARG A 52 -13.58 0.00 -7.55
C ARG A 52 -12.79 0.18 -8.85
N PHE A 53 -13.40 -0.08 -10.01
CA PHE A 53 -12.76 0.12 -11.32
C PHE A 53 -12.98 1.53 -11.91
N ARG A 54 -13.99 2.25 -11.40
CA ARG A 54 -14.34 3.62 -11.84
C ARG A 54 -13.79 4.69 -10.92
N ARG A 55 -13.70 4.40 -9.62
CA ARG A 55 -13.18 5.26 -8.56
C ARG A 55 -12.30 4.41 -7.67
N ARG A 56 -11.01 4.67 -7.69
CA ARG A 56 -10.00 3.85 -7.00
C ARG A 56 -9.60 4.47 -5.67
N GLU A 57 -9.77 5.78 -5.54
CA GLU A 57 -9.49 6.54 -4.34
C GLU A 57 -10.59 6.38 -3.29
N SER A 58 -10.20 6.26 -2.01
CA SER A 58 -11.13 6.04 -0.88
C SER A 58 -12.07 7.22 -0.60
N GLN A 59 -11.71 8.41 -1.10
CA GLN A 59 -12.37 9.70 -0.86
C GLN A 59 -12.49 10.07 0.63
N ASP A 60 -11.78 9.36 1.51
CA ASP A 60 -11.85 9.54 2.97
C ASP A 60 -13.28 9.45 3.54
N LEU A 61 -14.21 8.73 2.90
CA LEU A 61 -15.64 8.80 3.24
C LEU A 61 -15.91 8.40 4.70
N LEU A 62 -15.18 7.40 5.22
CA LEU A 62 -15.32 6.97 6.61
C LEU A 62 -14.77 8.00 7.60
N MET A 63 -13.65 8.67 7.27
CA MET A 63 -13.09 9.76 8.07
C MET A 63 -14.05 10.95 8.06
N ARG A 64 -14.48 11.38 6.87
CA ARG A 64 -15.39 12.51 6.68
C ARG A 64 -16.68 12.31 7.46
N MET A 65 -17.28 11.12 7.38
CA MET A 65 -18.49 10.77 8.14
C MET A 65 -18.32 10.99 9.65
N GLN A 66 -17.14 10.70 10.21
CA GLN A 66 -16.90 10.85 11.65
C GLN A 66 -16.62 12.30 12.05
N LEU A 67 -15.89 13.07 11.24
CA LEU A 67 -15.63 14.47 11.54
C LEU A 67 -16.85 15.37 11.31
N THR A 68 -17.60 15.16 10.21
CA THR A 68 -18.77 16.00 9.92
C THR A 68 -19.91 15.75 10.90
N GLY A 69 -20.04 14.52 11.43
CA GLY A 69 -21.03 14.19 12.47
C GLY A 69 -20.74 14.80 13.84
N GLN A 70 -19.52 15.29 14.10
CA GLN A 70 -19.06 15.78 15.40
C GLN A 70 -19.35 17.27 15.68
N LYS A 71 -20.37 17.87 15.02
CA LYS A 71 -20.79 19.28 15.17
C LYS A 71 -19.73 20.30 14.72
N HIS A 72 -19.38 20.28 13.44
CA HIS A 72 -18.82 21.47 12.79
C HIS A 72 -19.93 22.24 12.08
N LEU A 73 -20.21 23.43 12.62
CA LEU A 73 -21.31 24.38 12.43
C LEU A 73 -21.72 24.78 10.98
N HIS A 74 -21.18 24.15 9.93
CA HIS A 74 -21.35 24.66 8.57
C HIS A 74 -21.57 23.60 7.47
N ALA A 75 -21.40 22.30 7.72
CA ALA A 75 -21.53 21.30 6.64
C ALA A 75 -22.99 21.11 6.17
N ASP A 76 -23.95 21.05 7.11
CA ASP A 76 -25.37 20.85 6.81
C ASP A 76 -26.04 22.12 6.24
N ASP A 77 -25.49 23.31 6.55
CA ASP A 77 -25.97 24.61 6.05
C ASP A 77 -25.36 25.01 4.68
N MET A 78 -24.43 24.22 4.14
CA MET A 78 -23.81 24.51 2.85
C MET A 78 -24.67 24.01 1.69
N GLY A 79 -25.37 24.94 1.02
CA GLY A 79 -26.14 24.66 -0.19
C GLY A 79 -25.34 24.00 -1.30
N ALA A 80 -26.04 23.24 -2.16
CA ALA A 80 -25.44 22.52 -3.28
C ALA A 80 -24.59 23.44 -4.17
N ALA A 81 -23.45 22.93 -4.63
CA ALA A 81 -22.60 23.68 -5.56
C ALA A 81 -23.35 23.93 -6.88
N THR A 82 -23.45 25.20 -7.27
CA THR A 82 -23.93 25.58 -8.59
C THR A 82 -22.96 25.01 -9.63
N LYS A 83 -23.45 24.15 -10.53
CA LYS A 83 -22.66 23.69 -11.67
C LYS A 83 -22.42 24.85 -12.62
N ILE A 84 -21.18 24.99 -13.07
CA ILE A 84 -20.78 25.95 -14.10
C ILE A 84 -20.70 25.17 -15.42
N GLU A 85 -21.34 25.69 -16.46
CA GLU A 85 -21.28 25.15 -17.82
C GLU A 85 -20.34 25.98 -18.71
N ASP A 86 -19.90 25.42 -19.83
CA ASP A 86 -19.07 26.14 -20.79
C ASP A 86 -19.84 27.35 -21.34
N GLY A 87 -19.29 28.56 -21.14
CA GLY A 87 -19.91 29.83 -21.55
C GLY A 87 -20.57 30.62 -20.41
N ASP A 88 -20.65 30.06 -19.19
CA ASP A 88 -21.11 30.80 -18.02
C ASP A 88 -20.16 31.94 -17.63
N GLU A 89 -20.72 33.09 -17.27
CA GLU A 89 -19.93 34.18 -16.71
C GLU A 89 -19.49 33.86 -15.27
N VAL A 90 -18.17 33.91 -15.03
CA VAL A 90 -17.57 33.73 -13.71
C VAL A 90 -17.47 35.10 -13.03
N THR A 91 -18.48 35.43 -12.23
CA THR A 91 -18.53 36.70 -11.48
C THR A 91 -17.75 36.60 -10.15
N GLU A 92 -17.36 37.75 -9.58
CA GLU A 92 -16.71 37.81 -8.27
C GLU A 92 -17.60 37.19 -7.17
N GLU A 93 -18.90 37.41 -7.22
CA GLU A 93 -19.86 36.85 -6.27
C GLU A 93 -19.85 35.32 -6.31
N ARG A 94 -19.91 34.73 -7.51
CA ARG A 94 -19.83 33.26 -7.71
C ARG A 94 -18.51 32.68 -7.22
N LEU A 95 -17.40 33.38 -7.44
CA LEU A 95 -16.09 32.99 -6.91
C LEU A 95 -16.07 33.04 -5.38
N ARG A 96 -16.62 34.10 -4.79
CA ARG A 96 -16.66 34.29 -3.33
C ARG A 96 -17.54 33.25 -2.65
N GLU A 97 -18.68 32.90 -3.24
CA GLU A 97 -19.54 31.79 -2.79
C GLU A 97 -18.81 30.45 -2.84
N SER A 98 -18.14 30.17 -3.97
CA SER A 98 -17.38 28.93 -4.14
C SER A 98 -16.22 28.82 -3.14
N LEU A 99 -15.49 29.91 -2.90
CA LEU A 99 -14.42 29.97 -1.91
C LEU A 99 -14.96 29.76 -0.49
N ARG A 100 -16.06 30.42 -0.11
CA ARG A 100 -16.69 30.23 1.20
C ARG A 100 -17.12 28.79 1.41
N ARG A 101 -17.67 28.12 0.38
CA ARG A 101 -17.99 26.69 0.46
C ARG A 101 -16.74 25.83 0.66
N ALA A 102 -15.68 26.07 -0.12
CA ALA A 102 -14.44 25.31 0.01
C ALA A 102 -13.80 25.46 1.40
N LEU A 103 -13.74 26.70 1.91
CA LEU A 103 -13.24 26.99 3.26
C LEU A 103 -14.14 26.38 4.34
N GLY A 104 -15.46 26.45 4.19
CA GLY A 104 -16.41 25.82 5.11
C GLY A 104 -16.20 24.31 5.19
N TRP A 105 -16.02 23.65 4.04
CA TRP A 105 -15.75 22.21 3.97
C TRP A 105 -14.41 21.84 4.58
N MET A 106 -13.34 22.59 4.27
CA MET A 106 -12.02 22.32 4.86
C MET A 106 -12.03 22.53 6.37
N SER A 107 -12.67 23.59 6.87
CA SER A 107 -12.79 23.85 8.32
C SER A 107 -13.58 22.75 9.03
N ALA A 108 -14.60 22.18 8.41
CA ALA A 108 -15.39 21.08 8.98
C ALA A 108 -14.62 19.73 9.05
N LEU A 109 -13.46 19.64 8.38
CA LEU A 109 -12.59 18.47 8.42
C LEU A 109 -11.33 18.68 9.27
N GLN A 110 -11.19 19.83 9.94
CA GLN A 110 -10.11 20.06 10.88
C GLN A 110 -10.37 19.23 12.14
N ALA A 111 -9.40 18.43 12.55
CA ALA A 111 -9.48 17.65 13.78
C ALA A 111 -9.29 18.53 15.03
N GLU A 112 -9.67 18.01 16.19
CA GLU A 112 -9.72 18.76 17.46
C GLU A 112 -8.36 19.33 17.91
N ASP A 113 -7.26 18.70 17.50
CA ASP A 113 -5.88 19.14 17.78
C ASP A 113 -5.32 20.09 16.69
N GLY A 114 -6.15 20.48 15.72
CA GLY A 114 -5.86 21.47 14.69
C GLY A 114 -5.29 20.93 13.38
N HIS A 115 -5.02 19.63 13.25
CA HIS A 115 -4.52 19.05 12.00
C HIS A 115 -5.65 18.64 11.04
N TRP A 116 -5.30 18.34 9.79
CA TRP A 116 -6.22 17.75 8.81
C TRP A 116 -5.92 16.26 8.62
N PRO A 117 -6.72 15.37 9.21
CA PRO A 117 -6.62 13.94 8.94
C PRO A 117 -6.92 13.66 7.48
N GLY A 118 -6.35 12.59 6.95
CA GLY A 118 -6.55 12.19 5.56
C GLY A 118 -5.83 10.91 5.20
N ASP A 119 -6.33 10.26 4.16
CA ASP A 119 -5.71 9.10 3.56
C ASP A 119 -4.45 9.51 2.80
N PHE A 120 -3.35 8.82 3.09
CA PHE A 120 -2.07 8.94 2.36
C PHE A 120 -1.69 7.60 1.73
N SER A 121 -2.70 6.86 1.27
CA SER A 121 -2.54 5.63 0.53
C SER A 121 -2.24 5.89 -0.96
N GLY A 122 -2.01 4.80 -1.69
CA GLY A 122 -1.78 4.83 -3.12
C GLY A 122 -0.74 3.80 -3.52
N ILE A 123 0.33 3.65 -2.75
CA ILE A 123 1.41 2.71 -3.07
C ILE A 123 1.05 1.28 -2.62
N MET A 124 1.05 0.33 -3.54
CA MET A 124 0.54 -1.02 -3.32
C MET A 124 1.55 -2.03 -2.76
N TYR A 125 2.78 -1.62 -2.45
CA TYR A 125 3.80 -2.52 -1.89
C TYR A 125 4.17 -2.24 -0.43
N ILE A 126 3.74 -1.11 0.14
CA ILE A 126 4.02 -0.76 1.55
C ILE A 126 3.37 -1.80 2.48
N MET A 127 2.11 -2.15 2.21
CA MET A 127 1.39 -3.15 3.00
C MET A 127 2.04 -4.54 2.94
N PRO A 128 2.40 -5.09 1.76
CA PRO A 128 3.21 -6.29 1.69
C PRO A 128 4.52 -6.25 2.49
N PHE A 129 5.28 -5.15 2.43
CA PHE A 129 6.53 -5.03 3.20
C PHE A 129 6.28 -5.18 4.70
N TRP A 130 5.23 -4.54 5.21
CA TRP A 130 4.89 -4.61 6.62
C TRP A 130 4.42 -6.01 7.02
N ILE A 131 3.56 -6.64 6.21
CA ILE A 131 3.10 -8.03 6.43
C ILE A 131 4.29 -9.00 6.42
N PHE A 132 5.25 -8.82 5.53
CA PHE A 132 6.45 -9.65 5.47
C PHE A 132 7.30 -9.49 6.74
N ALA A 133 7.49 -8.26 7.21
CA ALA A 133 8.21 -8.00 8.46
C ALA A 133 7.51 -8.64 9.67
N LEU A 134 6.18 -8.53 9.76
CA LEU A 134 5.38 -9.17 10.81
C LEU A 134 5.44 -10.70 10.72
N HIS A 135 5.45 -11.26 9.51
CA HIS A 135 5.62 -12.70 9.30
C HIS A 135 6.98 -13.18 9.83
N ILE A 136 8.06 -12.51 9.41
CA ILE A 136 9.44 -12.85 9.79
C ILE A 136 9.62 -12.77 11.31
N THR A 137 9.00 -11.79 11.95
CA THR A 137 9.06 -11.59 13.40
C THR A 137 8.04 -12.39 14.19
N GLY A 138 7.21 -13.22 13.54
CA GLY A 138 6.17 -14.02 14.19
C GLY A 138 5.11 -13.19 14.91
N SER A 139 4.90 -11.94 14.48
CA SER A 139 4.09 -10.94 15.21
C SER A 139 2.77 -10.59 14.51
N ILE A 140 2.37 -11.29 13.45
CA ILE A 140 1.11 -11.02 12.73
C ILE A 140 -0.10 -11.13 13.67
N ASP A 141 -0.21 -12.19 14.47
CA ASP A 141 -1.34 -12.40 15.42
C ASP A 141 -1.34 -11.45 16.61
N VAL A 142 -0.18 -10.85 16.92
CA VAL A 142 -0.04 -9.87 18.00
C VAL A 142 -0.42 -8.47 17.52
N VAL A 143 -0.02 -8.11 16.30
CA VAL A 143 -0.17 -6.74 15.78
C VAL A 143 -1.48 -6.57 15.01
N LEU A 144 -1.92 -7.58 14.26
CA LEU A 144 -3.09 -7.50 13.39
C LEU A 144 -4.25 -8.32 13.95
N SER A 145 -5.25 -7.62 14.49
CA SER A 145 -6.54 -8.23 14.83
C SER A 145 -7.23 -8.81 13.58
N LYS A 146 -8.28 -9.61 13.80
CA LYS A 146 -9.10 -10.17 12.70
C LYS A 146 -9.67 -9.07 11.80
N GLU A 147 -10.05 -7.95 12.38
CA GLU A 147 -10.62 -6.81 11.68
C GLU A 147 -9.57 -6.07 10.85
N HIS A 148 -8.34 -5.91 11.38
CA HIS A 148 -7.23 -5.41 10.59
C HIS A 148 -7.00 -6.27 9.35
N ARG A 149 -6.89 -7.60 9.52
CA ARG A 149 -6.68 -8.53 8.39
C ARG A 149 -7.80 -8.42 7.35
N ARG A 150 -9.05 -8.40 7.81
CA ARG A 150 -10.22 -8.25 6.94
C ARG A 150 -10.13 -6.97 6.10
N GLU A 151 -9.80 -5.84 6.69
CA GLU A 151 -9.72 -4.58 5.94
C GLU A 151 -8.46 -4.49 5.06
N ILE A 152 -7.35 -5.12 5.45
CA ILE A 152 -6.16 -5.25 4.61
C ILE A 152 -6.45 -6.09 3.37
N CYS A 153 -7.05 -7.28 3.55
CA CYS A 153 -7.47 -8.13 2.42
C CYS A 153 -8.47 -7.38 1.52
N ARG A 154 -9.47 -6.72 2.12
CA ARG A 154 -10.43 -5.88 1.38
C ARG A 154 -9.74 -4.79 0.57
N HIS A 155 -8.77 -4.09 1.15
CA HIS A 155 -7.99 -3.07 0.45
C HIS A 155 -7.23 -3.67 -0.73
N ILE A 156 -6.51 -4.78 -0.53
CA ILE A 156 -5.75 -5.42 -1.60
C ILE A 156 -6.69 -5.88 -2.73
N TYR A 157 -7.79 -6.59 -2.43
CA TYR A 157 -8.73 -7.06 -3.47
C TYR A 157 -9.47 -5.94 -4.18
N ASN A 158 -9.81 -4.85 -3.48
CA ASN A 158 -10.46 -3.71 -4.15
C ASN A 158 -9.54 -3.00 -5.16
N HIS A 159 -8.23 -3.11 -5.01
CA HIS A 159 -7.26 -2.54 -5.94
C HIS A 159 -6.66 -3.59 -6.89
N GLN A 160 -7.23 -4.79 -6.95
CA GLN A 160 -6.89 -5.77 -7.98
C GLN A 160 -7.49 -5.31 -9.32
N ASN A 161 -6.67 -5.31 -10.37
CA ASN A 161 -7.10 -4.98 -11.71
C ASN A 161 -7.99 -6.09 -12.31
N GLU A 162 -8.74 -5.76 -13.36
CA GLU A 162 -9.65 -6.71 -14.04
C GLU A 162 -8.91 -7.94 -14.59
N ASP A 163 -7.64 -7.79 -14.96
CA ASP A 163 -6.76 -8.87 -15.44
C ASP A 163 -6.27 -9.79 -14.30
N GLY A 164 -6.55 -9.46 -13.04
CA GLY A 164 -6.13 -10.21 -11.87
C GLY A 164 -4.81 -9.76 -11.23
N GLY A 165 -4.07 -8.84 -11.84
CA GLY A 165 -2.83 -8.34 -11.27
C GLY A 165 -3.01 -7.12 -10.37
N TRP A 166 -1.91 -6.61 -9.85
CA TRP A 166 -1.86 -5.36 -9.07
C TRP A 166 -0.80 -4.42 -9.64
N GLY A 167 -1.12 -3.12 -9.66
CA GLY A 167 -0.21 -2.07 -10.11
C GLY A 167 0.76 -1.58 -9.03
N PHE A 168 1.74 -0.77 -9.42
CA PHE A 168 2.70 -0.18 -8.47
C PHE A 168 2.02 0.78 -7.49
N ASN A 169 1.08 1.57 -8.00
CA ASN A 169 0.10 2.29 -7.21
C ASN A 169 -1.35 1.86 -7.57
N ILE A 170 -2.33 2.34 -6.80
CA ILE A 170 -3.75 2.00 -6.95
C ILE A 170 -4.32 2.30 -8.34
N LEU A 171 -3.72 3.23 -9.11
CA LEU A 171 -4.17 3.63 -10.45
C LEU A 171 -3.43 2.93 -11.59
N ASP A 172 -2.34 2.22 -11.30
CA ASP A 172 -1.50 1.64 -12.34
C ASP A 172 -2.07 0.31 -12.88
N GLU A 173 -1.65 0.01 -14.11
CA GLU A 173 -1.77 -1.32 -14.70
C GLU A 173 -0.95 -2.35 -13.91
N SER A 174 -1.33 -3.61 -14.06
CA SER A 174 -0.73 -4.73 -13.36
C SER A 174 0.76 -4.90 -13.67
N ALA A 175 1.56 -5.09 -12.63
CA ALA A 175 3.00 -5.22 -12.73
C ALA A 175 3.51 -6.40 -11.89
N MET A 176 4.50 -7.12 -12.40
CA MET A 176 5.05 -8.32 -11.72
C MET A 176 5.53 -8.04 -10.29
N PHE A 177 6.06 -6.82 -10.06
CA PHE A 177 6.47 -6.36 -8.74
C PHE A 177 5.31 -6.42 -7.74
N SER A 178 4.25 -5.63 -7.95
CA SER A 178 3.15 -5.53 -7.01
C SER A 178 2.28 -6.78 -6.99
N THR A 179 2.09 -7.46 -8.13
CA THR A 179 1.30 -8.69 -8.15
C THR A 179 1.94 -9.78 -7.29
N CYS A 180 3.25 -10.02 -7.40
CA CYS A 180 3.93 -11.01 -6.56
C CYS A 180 3.83 -10.65 -5.06
N LEU A 181 4.05 -9.37 -4.72
CA LEU A 181 4.07 -8.93 -3.33
C LEU A 181 2.67 -8.98 -2.69
N ASN A 182 1.63 -8.49 -3.37
CA ASN A 182 0.26 -8.53 -2.86
C ASN A 182 -0.29 -9.95 -2.80
N TYR A 183 -0.04 -10.78 -3.80
CA TYR A 183 -0.41 -12.20 -3.76
C TYR A 183 0.22 -12.89 -2.55
N THR A 184 1.53 -12.71 -2.35
CA THR A 184 2.25 -13.30 -1.22
C THR A 184 1.72 -12.78 0.11
N ALA A 185 1.43 -11.47 0.20
CA ALA A 185 0.86 -10.87 1.39
C ALA A 185 -0.50 -11.46 1.76
N LEU A 186 -1.40 -11.67 0.78
CA LEU A 186 -2.68 -12.34 0.98
C LEU A 186 -2.49 -13.76 1.53
N ARG A 187 -1.59 -14.55 0.93
CA ARG A 187 -1.28 -15.91 1.40
C ARG A 187 -0.76 -15.91 2.84
N LEU A 188 0.12 -14.98 3.20
CA LEU A 188 0.64 -14.83 4.57
C LEU A 188 -0.42 -14.35 5.57
N LEU A 189 -1.50 -13.71 5.12
CA LEU A 189 -2.66 -13.35 5.94
C LEU A 189 -3.66 -14.51 6.10
N GLY A 190 -3.40 -15.66 5.45
CA GLY A 190 -4.23 -16.85 5.53
C GLY A 190 -5.30 -16.94 4.43
N GLU A 191 -5.25 -16.08 3.41
CA GLU A 191 -6.14 -16.21 2.26
C GLU A 191 -5.81 -17.49 1.49
N VAL A 192 -6.84 -18.26 1.19
CA VAL A 192 -6.77 -19.49 0.40
C VAL A 192 -7.73 -19.36 -0.77
N GLN A 193 -7.44 -20.08 -1.85
CA GLN A 193 -8.33 -20.13 -2.99
C GLN A 193 -9.66 -20.78 -2.57
N GLN A 194 -10.75 -20.03 -2.70
CA GLN A 194 -12.11 -20.47 -2.40
C GLN A 194 -12.80 -21.01 -3.64
N GLU A 195 -12.57 -20.37 -4.79
CA GLU A 195 -13.19 -20.73 -6.07
C GLU A 195 -12.14 -20.74 -7.19
N GLU A 196 -12.46 -21.37 -8.32
CA GLU A 196 -11.53 -21.49 -9.45
C GLU A 196 -11.14 -20.13 -10.05
N ASN A 197 -12.01 -19.12 -9.93
CA ASN A 197 -11.85 -17.80 -10.54
C ASN A 197 -11.95 -16.64 -9.53
N ASP A 198 -11.67 -16.90 -8.25
CA ASP A 198 -11.58 -15.83 -7.26
C ASP A 198 -10.36 -14.91 -7.51
N GLY A 199 -10.30 -13.82 -6.74
CA GLY A 199 -9.20 -12.85 -6.87
C GLY A 199 -7.82 -13.47 -6.66
N LEU A 200 -7.68 -14.41 -5.72
CA LEU A 200 -6.40 -15.04 -5.44
C LEU A 200 -5.95 -15.94 -6.61
N ALA A 201 -6.86 -16.75 -7.15
CA ALA A 201 -6.64 -17.59 -8.32
C ALA A 201 -6.22 -16.76 -9.55
N LYS A 202 -6.92 -15.65 -9.79
CA LYS A 202 -6.58 -14.70 -10.88
C LYS A 202 -5.21 -14.09 -10.70
N GLY A 203 -4.85 -13.68 -9.48
CA GLY A 203 -3.52 -13.17 -9.15
C GLY A 203 -2.42 -14.17 -9.45
N ARG A 204 -2.62 -15.43 -9.05
CA ARG A 204 -1.69 -16.52 -9.37
C ARG A 204 -1.57 -16.75 -10.87
N ALA A 205 -2.70 -16.86 -11.57
CA ALA A 205 -2.74 -17.07 -13.01
C ALA A 205 -2.03 -15.94 -13.78
N TRP A 206 -2.20 -14.70 -13.31
CA TRP A 206 -1.49 -13.54 -13.85
C TRP A 206 0.02 -13.68 -13.67
N ILE A 207 0.51 -14.03 -12.47
CA ILE A 207 1.95 -14.23 -12.20
C ILE A 207 2.54 -15.30 -13.14
N LEU A 208 1.87 -16.45 -13.26
CA LEU A 208 2.36 -17.56 -14.06
C LEU A 208 2.40 -17.23 -15.55
N SER A 209 1.37 -16.54 -16.07
CA SER A 209 1.29 -16.16 -17.49
C SER A 209 2.26 -15.04 -17.89
N HIS A 210 2.75 -14.24 -16.93
CA HIS A 210 3.65 -13.11 -17.18
C HIS A 210 5.13 -13.38 -16.89
N GLY A 211 5.51 -14.67 -16.81
CA GLY A 211 6.91 -15.09 -16.66
C GLY A 211 7.30 -15.45 -15.24
N THR A 212 6.35 -15.67 -14.34
CA THR A 212 6.54 -16.09 -12.93
C THR A 212 7.25 -15.06 -12.06
N ALA A 213 7.39 -15.36 -10.77
CA ALA A 213 8.20 -14.52 -9.88
C ALA A 213 9.68 -14.43 -10.32
N THR A 214 10.20 -15.31 -11.17
CA THR A 214 11.58 -15.17 -11.72
C THR A 214 11.76 -13.90 -12.56
N ALA A 215 10.68 -13.39 -13.15
CA ALA A 215 10.64 -12.14 -13.90
C ALA A 215 10.28 -10.92 -13.03
N ALA A 216 10.16 -11.07 -11.71
CA ALA A 216 9.91 -9.93 -10.83
C ALA A 216 11.07 -8.92 -10.89
N PRO A 217 10.84 -7.62 -10.67
CA PRO A 217 11.94 -6.66 -10.63
C PRO A 217 12.78 -6.76 -9.34
N GLN A 218 13.94 -6.09 -9.27
CA GLN A 218 14.97 -6.39 -8.26
C GLN A 218 14.46 -6.25 -6.82
N TRP A 219 13.72 -5.19 -6.51
CA TRP A 219 13.20 -5.01 -5.16
C TRP A 219 12.23 -6.15 -4.75
N ALA A 220 11.41 -6.65 -5.69
CA ALA A 220 10.53 -7.78 -5.41
C ALA A 220 11.34 -9.05 -5.15
N LYS A 221 12.34 -9.35 -6.00
CA LYS A 221 13.23 -10.50 -5.78
C LYS A 221 13.89 -10.46 -4.40
N ILE A 222 14.35 -9.28 -3.97
CA ILE A 222 14.99 -9.09 -2.66
C ILE A 222 14.02 -9.41 -1.54
N LEU A 223 12.80 -8.84 -1.56
CA LEU A 223 11.81 -9.05 -0.50
C LEU A 223 11.34 -10.50 -0.45
N LEU A 224 11.07 -11.09 -1.62
CA LEU A 224 10.74 -12.50 -1.74
C LEU A 224 11.88 -13.40 -1.25
N SER A 225 13.14 -12.97 -1.39
CA SER A 225 14.30 -13.71 -0.85
C SER A 225 14.38 -13.61 0.67
N VAL A 226 14.11 -12.42 1.21
CA VAL A 226 14.09 -12.16 2.65
C VAL A 226 13.03 -13.01 3.36
N ILE A 227 11.83 -13.20 2.78
CA ILE A 227 10.82 -14.10 3.34
C ILE A 227 11.06 -15.58 3.00
N GLY A 228 11.98 -15.89 2.09
CA GLY A 228 12.38 -17.25 1.75
C GLY A 228 11.60 -17.90 0.60
N VAL A 229 10.85 -17.16 -0.21
CA VAL A 229 10.19 -17.69 -1.41
C VAL A 229 11.02 -17.50 -2.69
N TYR A 230 12.18 -16.84 -2.63
CA TYR A 230 13.09 -16.63 -3.75
C TYR A 230 14.55 -16.86 -3.32
N ASP A 231 15.41 -17.38 -4.19
CA ASP A 231 16.82 -17.63 -3.83
C ASP A 231 17.69 -16.40 -4.07
N TRP A 232 18.53 -16.05 -3.10
CA TRP A 232 19.47 -14.93 -3.20
C TRP A 232 20.39 -14.97 -4.42
N ARG A 233 20.67 -16.15 -5.01
CA ARG A 233 21.46 -16.30 -6.24
C ARG A 233 20.83 -15.61 -7.45
N GLY A 234 19.50 -15.45 -7.45
CA GLY A 234 18.75 -14.73 -8.48
C GLY A 234 18.61 -13.24 -8.23
N ASN A 235 19.36 -12.67 -7.29
CA ASN A 235 19.45 -11.22 -7.10
C ASN A 235 20.77 -10.67 -7.65
N ASN A 236 20.72 -9.44 -8.18
CA ASN A 236 21.94 -8.67 -8.41
C ASN A 236 22.60 -8.34 -7.06
N PRO A 237 23.93 -8.32 -6.98
CA PRO A 237 24.62 -7.98 -5.74
C PRO A 237 24.27 -6.59 -5.22
N VAL A 238 23.95 -6.52 -3.92
CA VAL A 238 23.85 -5.26 -3.19
C VAL A 238 25.06 -5.21 -2.26
N VAL A 239 26.00 -4.31 -2.56
CA VAL A 239 27.37 -4.35 -2.03
C VAL A 239 27.47 -3.61 -0.68
N PRO A 240 27.52 -4.29 0.47
CA PRO A 240 27.69 -3.64 1.76
C PRO A 240 29.05 -2.94 1.91
N GLU A 241 30.08 -3.42 1.22
CA GLU A 241 31.44 -2.85 1.23
C GLU A 241 31.48 -1.42 0.65
N LEU A 242 30.46 -1.01 -0.10
CA LEU A 242 30.34 0.35 -0.62
C LEU A 242 30.30 1.40 0.51
N TRP A 243 29.89 1.00 1.72
CA TRP A 243 29.91 1.85 2.91
C TRP A 243 31.29 2.04 3.55
N LEU A 244 32.27 1.22 3.17
CA LEU A 244 33.64 1.27 3.69
C LEU A 244 34.57 2.14 2.85
N VAL A 245 34.15 2.54 1.65
CA VAL A 245 34.99 3.35 0.75
C VAL A 245 35.17 4.78 1.30
N PRO A 246 36.25 5.49 0.92
CA PRO A 246 36.43 6.87 1.37
C PRO A 246 35.27 7.80 1.01
N ARG A 247 34.86 8.60 1.99
CA ARG A 247 33.74 9.55 1.87
C ARG A 247 33.93 10.64 0.80
N PHE A 248 35.08 10.78 0.15
CA PHE A 248 35.27 11.72 -0.97
C PHE A 248 34.90 11.11 -2.33
N LEU A 249 34.79 9.79 -2.46
CA LEU A 249 34.47 9.13 -3.72
C LEU A 249 33.01 9.38 -4.14
N PRO A 250 32.73 9.56 -5.44
CA PRO A 250 31.38 9.87 -5.93
C PRO A 250 30.38 8.74 -5.69
N ILE A 251 30.86 7.49 -5.61
CA ILE A 251 30.05 6.28 -5.38
C ILE A 251 29.70 6.04 -3.91
N HIS A 252 30.23 6.84 -2.98
CA HIS A 252 30.00 6.64 -1.56
C HIS A 252 28.50 6.82 -1.21
N PRO A 253 27.83 5.89 -0.51
CA PRO A 253 26.37 5.92 -0.29
C PRO A 253 25.88 7.15 0.49
N GLY A 254 26.77 7.78 1.27
CA GLY A 254 26.52 9.06 1.92
C GLY A 254 26.14 10.21 0.97
N ARG A 255 26.44 10.10 -0.33
CA ARG A 255 26.02 11.06 -1.37
C ARG A 255 24.69 10.73 -2.04
N PHE A 256 24.14 9.53 -1.81
CA PHE A 256 22.86 9.17 -2.41
C PHE A 256 21.72 9.95 -1.75
N TRP A 257 20.63 10.09 -2.50
CA TRP A 257 19.37 10.61 -1.96
C TRP A 257 18.99 9.87 -0.68
N CYS A 258 18.47 10.58 0.32
CA CYS A 258 18.30 10.06 1.68
C CYS A 258 17.47 8.77 1.73
N PHE A 259 16.39 8.68 0.95
CA PHE A 259 15.56 7.47 0.87
C PHE A 259 16.32 6.31 0.22
N THR A 260 17.00 6.54 -0.90
CA THR A 260 17.88 5.52 -1.52
C THR A 260 18.91 5.00 -0.51
N ARG A 261 19.57 5.92 0.21
CA ARG A 261 20.58 5.59 1.20
C ARG A 261 20.03 4.70 2.31
N ILE A 262 18.92 5.08 2.94
CA ILE A 262 18.32 4.34 4.06
C ILE A 262 17.83 2.96 3.60
N THR A 263 17.14 2.89 2.45
CA THR A 263 16.63 1.63 1.90
C THR A 263 17.78 0.68 1.55
N TYR A 264 18.75 1.12 0.74
CA TYR A 264 19.84 0.25 0.32
C TYR A 264 20.81 -0.11 1.46
N MET A 265 20.91 0.69 2.52
CA MET A 265 21.67 0.31 3.73
C MET A 265 21.10 -0.97 4.35
N SER A 266 19.77 -1.00 4.58
CA SER A 266 19.09 -2.15 5.18
C SER A 266 19.15 -3.39 4.27
N ILE A 267 18.94 -3.19 2.97
CA ILE A 267 19.01 -4.26 1.97
C ILE A 267 20.44 -4.82 1.88
N ALA A 268 21.47 -3.99 1.87
CA ALA A 268 22.86 -4.45 1.80
C ALA A 268 23.23 -5.32 3.00
N PHE A 269 22.75 -4.96 4.20
CA PHE A 269 22.94 -5.79 5.40
C PHE A 269 22.29 -7.16 5.24
N LEU A 270 21.01 -7.21 4.83
CA LEU A 270 20.28 -8.46 4.62
C LEU A 270 20.90 -9.31 3.50
N TYR A 271 21.32 -8.69 2.40
CA TYR A 271 21.99 -9.35 1.29
C TYR A 271 23.35 -9.94 1.70
N GLY A 272 24.14 -9.19 2.46
CA GLY A 272 25.44 -9.64 2.97
C GLY A 272 25.32 -10.82 3.93
N LYS A 273 24.26 -10.85 4.74
CA LYS A 273 23.93 -11.98 5.62
C LYS A 273 23.22 -13.13 4.91
N LYS A 274 22.77 -12.93 3.66
CA LYS A 274 21.85 -13.86 2.97
C LYS A 274 20.67 -14.23 3.87
N PHE A 275 20.11 -13.22 4.54
CA PHE A 275 19.06 -13.45 5.53
C PHE A 275 17.84 -14.07 4.86
N ILE A 276 17.27 -15.08 5.51
CA ILE A 276 16.04 -15.74 5.11
C ILE A 276 15.20 -15.90 6.38
N GLY A 277 13.93 -15.50 6.31
CA GLY A 277 12.96 -15.68 7.38
C GLY A 277 12.59 -17.15 7.64
N PRO A 278 11.70 -17.41 8.60
CA PRO A 278 11.24 -18.77 8.89
C PRO A 278 10.58 -19.44 7.68
N ILE A 279 10.96 -20.68 7.38
CA ILE A 279 10.33 -21.47 6.31
C ILE A 279 9.11 -22.20 6.88
N THR A 280 7.94 -21.58 6.74
CA THR A 280 6.65 -22.14 7.18
C THR A 280 6.00 -22.99 6.08
N PRO A 281 4.94 -23.76 6.38
CA PRO A 281 4.15 -24.46 5.35
C PRO A 281 3.67 -23.52 4.23
N THR A 282 3.18 -22.32 4.59
CA THR A 282 2.75 -21.32 3.60
C THR A 282 3.90 -20.85 2.70
N ILE A 283 5.11 -20.71 3.23
CA ILE A 283 6.30 -20.37 2.42
C ILE A 283 6.63 -21.51 1.43
N LEU A 284 6.46 -22.77 1.83
CA LEU A 284 6.65 -23.91 0.94
C LEU A 284 5.58 -23.96 -0.14
N GLU A 285 4.32 -23.69 0.19
CA GLU A 285 3.22 -23.58 -0.78
C GLU A 285 3.49 -22.45 -1.79
N LEU A 286 3.90 -21.27 -1.32
CA LEU A 286 4.26 -20.14 -2.17
C LEU A 286 5.38 -20.46 -3.19
N ARG A 287 6.33 -21.33 -2.82
CA ARG A 287 7.38 -21.80 -3.73
C ARG A 287 6.87 -22.70 -4.87
N GLU A 288 5.69 -23.30 -4.70
CA GLU A 288 5.02 -24.06 -5.75
C GLU A 288 3.95 -23.22 -6.47
N GLU A 289 3.47 -22.14 -5.84
CA GLU A 289 2.43 -21.27 -6.40
C GLU A 289 2.98 -20.22 -7.36
N LEU A 290 4.13 -19.62 -7.05
CA LEU A 290 4.70 -18.46 -7.76
C LEU A 290 5.49 -18.79 -9.03
N TYR A 291 5.71 -20.07 -9.31
CA TYR A 291 6.62 -20.56 -10.34
C TYR A 291 5.97 -21.62 -11.22
N SER A 292 6.41 -21.71 -12.48
CA SER A 292 5.94 -22.73 -13.43
C SER A 292 6.80 -24.00 -13.43
N LEU A 293 7.98 -23.94 -12.80
CA LEU A 293 8.88 -25.07 -12.60
C LEU A 293 8.98 -25.37 -11.10
N PRO A 294 9.23 -26.63 -10.71
CA PRO A 294 9.52 -26.96 -9.32
C PRO A 294 10.64 -26.07 -8.78
N TYR A 295 10.49 -25.57 -7.55
CA TYR A 295 11.39 -24.55 -6.99
C TYR A 295 12.88 -24.91 -7.08
N VAL A 296 13.19 -26.19 -6.88
CA VAL A 296 14.56 -26.75 -6.91
C VAL A 296 15.18 -26.80 -8.32
N GLN A 297 14.37 -26.71 -9.37
CA GLN A 297 14.81 -26.75 -10.77
C GLN A 297 14.99 -25.35 -11.38
N ILE A 298 14.69 -24.29 -10.62
CA ILE A 298 14.82 -22.92 -11.11
C ILE A 298 16.30 -22.56 -11.28
N ASP A 299 16.67 -22.12 -12.49
CA ASP A 299 17.97 -21.50 -12.75
C ASP A 299 17.98 -20.06 -12.22
N TRP A 300 18.36 -19.92 -10.97
CA TRP A 300 18.46 -18.62 -10.30
C TRP A 300 19.48 -17.69 -10.95
N SER A 301 20.55 -18.21 -11.57
CA SER A 301 21.54 -17.37 -12.25
C SER A 301 20.93 -16.67 -13.46
N LYS A 302 20.10 -17.39 -14.23
CA LYS A 302 19.34 -16.80 -15.34
C LYS A 302 18.25 -15.85 -14.84
N ALA A 303 17.59 -16.19 -13.73
CA ALA A 303 16.57 -15.35 -13.13
C ALA A 303 17.12 -13.98 -12.70
N ARG A 304 18.42 -13.86 -12.36
CA ARG A 304 19.07 -12.61 -11.95
C ARG A 304 18.78 -11.41 -12.85
N ASN A 305 18.96 -11.59 -14.15
CA ASN A 305 18.78 -10.53 -15.15
C ASN A 305 17.41 -10.58 -15.85
N SER A 306 16.54 -11.50 -15.42
CA SER A 306 15.17 -11.60 -15.94
C SER A 306 14.29 -10.51 -15.32
N CYS A 307 13.48 -9.85 -16.14
CA CYS A 307 12.47 -8.89 -15.71
C CYS A 307 11.30 -8.93 -16.70
N ALA A 308 10.07 -8.83 -16.21
CA ALA A 308 8.86 -8.86 -17.02
C ALA A 308 8.86 -7.70 -18.03
N LYS A 309 8.40 -7.98 -19.26
CA LYS A 309 8.37 -6.97 -20.34
C LYS A 309 7.27 -5.93 -20.18
N VAL A 310 6.26 -6.21 -19.36
CA VAL A 310 5.22 -5.24 -18.97
C VAL A 310 5.92 -4.14 -18.17
N ARG A 311 6.40 -3.14 -18.90
CA ARG A 311 7.04 -1.96 -18.31
C ARG A 311 5.94 -1.14 -17.69
N HIS A 312 6.19 -0.71 -16.45
CA HIS A 312 5.50 0.41 -15.84
C HIS A 312 5.56 1.60 -16.82
N HIS A 313 4.46 1.87 -17.52
CA HIS A 313 4.20 3.21 -18.05
C HIS A 313 3.72 4.00 -16.84
N PRO A 314 4.52 4.96 -16.30
CA PRO A 314 4.00 5.82 -15.26
C PRO A 314 2.73 6.48 -15.79
N SER A 315 1.69 6.59 -14.96
CA SER A 315 0.57 7.47 -15.27
C SER A 315 1.10 8.83 -15.74
N LEU A 316 0.41 9.46 -16.70
CA LEU A 316 0.85 10.72 -17.34
C LEU A 316 1.31 11.81 -16.34
N THR A 317 0.85 11.73 -15.09
CA THR A 317 1.22 12.59 -13.96
C THR A 317 2.70 12.48 -13.52
N PHE A 318 3.40 11.38 -13.82
CA PHE A 318 4.80 11.13 -13.40
C PHE A 318 5.85 11.16 -14.52
N ASN A 319 5.47 11.55 -15.75
CA ASN A 319 6.38 11.58 -16.91
C ASN A 319 7.60 12.50 -16.78
N HIS A 320 7.66 13.37 -15.76
CA HIS A 320 8.81 14.27 -15.56
C HIS A 320 9.99 13.67 -14.79
N TYR A 321 9.88 12.45 -14.27
CA TYR A 321 11.00 11.78 -13.59
C TYR A 321 11.50 10.59 -14.42
N HIS A 322 12.03 10.88 -15.62
CA HIS A 322 12.86 9.93 -16.37
C HIS A 322 14.23 9.77 -15.70
N TYR A 323 14.26 9.08 -14.57
CA TYR A 323 15.45 8.35 -14.15
C TYR A 323 15.11 6.88 -14.17
N SER A 324 15.90 6.14 -14.95
CA SER A 324 15.92 4.70 -15.06
C SER A 324 16.14 4.07 -13.68
N ILE A 325 15.09 3.97 -12.89
CA ILE A 325 15.04 3.04 -11.78
C ILE A 325 14.48 1.76 -12.40
N ASN A 326 15.37 0.85 -12.78
CA ASN A 326 15.01 -0.56 -12.70
C ASN A 326 14.81 -0.85 -11.20
N ILE A 327 13.63 -0.49 -10.68
CA ILE A 327 13.08 -1.06 -9.44
C ILE A 327 12.98 -2.56 -9.66
#